data_AF-A0A534UBT2-F1
#
_entry.id   AF-A0A534UBT2-F1
#
_cell.length_a   1.000
_cell.length_b   1.000
_cell.length_c   1.000
_cell.angle_alpha   90.00
_cell.angle_beta   90.00
_cell.angle_gamma   90.00
#
_symmetry.space_group_name_H-M   'P 1'
#
loop_
_entity.id
_entity.type
_entity.pdbx_description
1 polymer ?
#
loop_
_entity_poly.entity_id
_entity_poly.type
_entity_poly.pdbx_seq_one_letter_code
_entity_poly.pdbx_strand_id
1 'polypeptide(L)'
;MIIDTHFHAFPGKFLELLPEPQNEVRGVGFHAFDHREYLDVMDKYGIDIGVLSNTGGRIEKSGRARALELCQILNDAFADAHVKYPRRFMAFARLPMVDMDDCVR
;
A
#
# COMPACT_ATOMS: atom_id res chain seq x y z
N MET A 1 16.56 0.50 17.16
CA MET A 1 15.26 0.75 16.54
C MET A 1 15.49 1.37 15.17
N ILE A 2 15.29 0.60 14.11
CA ILE A 2 15.36 1.00 12.70
C ILE A 2 13.93 1.07 12.15
N ILE A 3 13.57 2.23 11.61
CA ILE A 3 12.26 2.47 11.00
C ILE A 3 12.48 2.75 9.52
N ASP A 4 11.92 1.91 8.66
CA ASP A 4 11.90 2.16 7.21
C ASP A 4 10.65 2.96 6.85
N THR A 5 10.84 4.22 6.47
CA THR A 5 9.76 5.13 6.08
C THR A 5 9.41 5.07 4.60
N HIS A 6 10.12 4.28 3.80
CA HIS A 6 9.92 4.15 2.36
C HIS A 6 9.64 2.69 2.02
N PHE A 7 8.55 2.17 2.57
CA PHE A 7 8.21 0.76 2.46
C PHE A 7 6.93 0.58 1.65
N HIS A 8 7.08 0.20 0.39
CA HIS A 8 5.94 0.11 -0.54
C HIS A 8 5.23 -1.23 -0.42
N ALA A 9 3.90 -1.21 -0.46
CA ALA A 9 3.06 -2.41 -0.47
C ALA A 9 1.89 -2.28 -1.46
N PHE A 10 1.50 -3.42 -2.03
CA PHE A 10 0.42 -3.52 -3.02
C PHE A 10 -0.57 -4.61 -2.63
N PRO A 11 -1.65 -4.28 -1.90
CA PRO A 11 -2.69 -5.24 -1.53
C PRO A 11 -3.24 -6.02 -2.73
N GLY A 12 -3.45 -7.33 -2.59
CA GLY A 12 -3.90 -8.20 -3.69
C GLY A 12 -5.19 -7.71 -4.35
N LYS A 13 -6.20 -7.34 -3.56
CA LYS A 13 -7.46 -6.77 -4.05
C LYS A 13 -7.25 -5.48 -4.85
N PHE A 14 -6.27 -4.65 -4.48
CA PHE A 14 -5.93 -3.46 -5.27
C PHE A 14 -5.34 -3.86 -6.62
N LEU A 15 -4.46 -4.87 -6.67
CA LEU A 15 -3.85 -5.37 -7.91
C LEU A 15 -4.86 -5.96 -8.89
N GLU A 16 -5.80 -6.78 -8.40
CA GLU A 16 -6.89 -7.39 -9.19
C GLU A 16 -7.75 -6.36 -9.93
N LEU A 17 -7.81 -5.16 -9.35
CA LEU A 17 -8.66 -4.05 -9.77
C LEU A 17 -7.98 -3.10 -10.75
N LEU A 18 -6.70 -3.33 -11.06
CA LEU A 18 -5.97 -2.55 -12.04
C LEU A 18 -6.14 -3.15 -13.45
N PRO A 19 -6.44 -2.32 -14.47
CA PRO A 19 -6.90 -2.81 -15.77
C PRO A 19 -5.87 -3.57 -16.61
N GLU A 20 -4.59 -3.56 -16.26
CA GLU A 20 -3.53 -4.39 -16.86
C GLU A 20 -2.34 -4.46 -15.88
N PRO A 21 -1.52 -5.53 -15.86
CA PRO A 21 -0.22 -5.50 -15.19
C PRO A 21 0.58 -4.35 -15.79
N GLN A 22 0.74 -3.28 -15.00
CA GLN A 22 1.53 -2.14 -15.46
C GLN A 22 2.94 -2.65 -15.69
N ASN A 23 3.39 -2.57 -16.95
CA ASN A 23 4.74 -2.85 -17.43
C ASN A 23 5.74 -3.00 -16.28
N GLU A 24 6.27 -4.22 -16.10
CA GLU A 24 7.37 -4.52 -15.18
C GLU A 24 8.39 -3.38 -15.21
N VAL A 25 8.30 -2.45 -14.26
CA VAL A 25 9.33 -1.43 -14.13
C VAL A 25 10.50 -2.18 -13.50
N ARG A 26 11.38 -2.70 -14.36
CA ARG A 26 12.71 -3.26 -14.05
C ARG A 26 12.75 -4.70 -13.50
N GLY A 27 11.92 -5.63 -13.97
CA GLY A 27 12.09 -7.07 -13.66
C GLY A 27 12.05 -7.42 -12.16
N VAL A 28 11.52 -6.52 -11.33
CA VAL A 28 11.17 -6.77 -9.94
C VAL A 28 9.71 -7.18 -9.93
N GLY A 29 9.45 -8.43 -9.57
CA GLY A 29 8.12 -9.01 -9.58
C GLY A 29 7.16 -8.17 -8.74
N PHE A 30 6.20 -7.54 -9.41
CA PHE A 30 5.10 -6.84 -8.75
C PHE A 30 4.12 -7.90 -8.26
N HIS A 31 4.19 -8.23 -6.97
CA HIS A 31 3.36 -9.25 -6.35
C HIS A 31 2.54 -8.65 -5.21
N ALA A 32 1.49 -9.37 -4.83
CA ALA A 32 0.61 -8.95 -3.75
C ALA A 32 1.39 -8.82 -2.44
N PHE A 33 1.03 -7.82 -1.64
CA PHE A 33 1.53 -7.63 -0.29
C PHE A 33 1.22 -8.86 0.57
N ASP A 34 2.26 -9.66 0.83
CA ASP A 34 2.23 -10.78 1.76
C ASP A 34 2.93 -10.39 3.06
N HIS A 35 2.21 -10.51 4.18
CA HIS A 35 2.74 -10.08 5.47
C HIS A 35 3.97 -10.89 5.90
N ARG A 36 4.00 -12.20 5.59
CA ARG A 36 5.07 -13.07 6.03
C ARG A 36 6.36 -12.73 5.29
N GLU A 37 6.29 -12.58 3.97
CA GLU A 37 7.42 -12.19 3.14
C GLU A 37 8.02 -10.85 3.61
N TYR A 38 7.18 -9.86 3.88
CA TYR A 38 7.64 -8.53 4.32
C TYR A 38 8.30 -8.59 5.70
N LEU A 39 7.71 -9.34 6.64
CA LEU A 39 8.30 -9.54 7.97
C LEU A 39 9.62 -10.30 7.90
N ASP A 40 9.74 -11.32 7.05
CA ASP A 40 10.97 -12.08 6.87
C ASP A 40 12.10 -11.21 6.29
N VAL A 41 11.79 -10.31 5.36
CA VAL A 41 12.75 -9.32 4.85
C VAL A 41 13.16 -8.33 5.94
N MET A 42 12.19 -7.81 6.70
CA MET A 42 12.47 -6.91 7.83
C MET A 42 13.37 -7.57 8.87
N ASP A 43 13.07 -8.81 9.27
CA ASP A 43 13.86 -9.57 10.23
C ASP A 43 15.28 -9.85 9.71
N LYS A 44 15.41 -10.21 8.42
CA LYS A 44 16.70 -10.45 7.77
C LYS A 44 17.63 -9.23 7.81
N TYR A 45 17.10 -8.02 7.70
CA TYR A 45 17.88 -6.78 7.66
C TYR A 45 17.84 -5.98 8.96
N GLY A 46 17.20 -6.50 10.02
CA GLY A 46 17.11 -5.83 11.32
C GLY A 46 16.21 -4.59 11.33
N ILE A 47 15.18 -4.56 10.48
CA ILE A 47 14.19 -3.47 10.43
C ILE A 47 13.10 -3.75 11.48
N ASP A 48 12.95 -2.85 12.43
CA ASP A 48 11.97 -3.00 13.51
C ASP A 48 10.56 -2.66 13.01
N ILE A 49 10.40 -1.54 12.29
CA ILE A 49 9.11 -1.03 11.79
C ILE A 49 9.22 -0.66 10.31
N GLY A 50 8.26 -1.11 9.50
CA GLY A 50 8.04 -0.62 8.14
C GLY A 50 6.81 0.28 8.08
N VAL A 51 6.96 1.48 7.52
CA VAL A 51 5.85 2.42 7.29
C VAL A 51 5.33 2.22 5.87
N LEU A 52 4.23 1.48 5.77
CA LEU A 52 3.57 1.10 4.53
C LEU A 52 3.11 2.33 3.76
N SER A 53 3.33 2.31 2.45
CA SER A 53 2.86 3.32 1.52
C SER A 53 2.53 2.68 0.17
N ASN A 54 1.70 3.34 -0.63
CA ASN A 54 1.42 2.92 -1.99
C ASN A 54 1.90 3.98 -2.99
N THR A 55 2.77 3.60 -3.92
CA THR A 55 3.24 4.48 -5.02
C THR A 55 2.36 4.37 -6.28
N GLY A 56 1.21 3.69 -6.20
CA GLY A 56 0.31 3.46 -7.33
C GLY A 56 -0.11 4.79 -7.97
N GLY A 57 0.55 5.13 -9.08
CA GLY A 57 0.13 6.22 -9.94
C GLY A 57 -1.14 5.83 -10.68
N ARG A 58 -1.95 6.83 -11.07
CA ARG A 58 -3.17 6.72 -11.91
C ARG A 58 -4.47 6.45 -11.15
N ILE A 59 -4.47 6.31 -9.82
CA ILE A 59 -5.72 6.38 -9.03
C ILE A 59 -6.48 7.66 -9.41
N GLU A 60 -5.74 8.75 -9.59
CA GLU A 60 -6.24 10.07 -9.96
C GLU A 60 -6.86 10.13 -11.36
N LYS A 61 -6.60 9.13 -12.21
CA LYS A 61 -7.13 9.05 -13.58
C LYS A 61 -8.41 8.21 -13.68
N SER A 62 -8.85 7.59 -12.58
CA SER A 62 -9.97 6.65 -12.57
C SER A 62 -11.35 7.28 -12.36
N GLY A 63 -11.40 8.60 -12.12
CA GLY A 63 -12.61 9.33 -11.74
C GLY A 63 -12.91 9.23 -10.24
N ARG A 64 -13.76 10.12 -9.72
CA ARG A 64 -13.98 10.32 -8.27
C ARG A 64 -14.34 9.03 -7.53
N ALA A 65 -15.44 8.36 -7.92
CA ALA A 65 -15.95 7.19 -7.20
C ALA A 65 -14.94 6.03 -7.17
N ARG A 66 -14.27 5.79 -8.30
CA ARG A 66 -13.27 4.73 -8.40
C ARG A 66 -11.99 5.06 -7.63
N ALA A 67 -11.55 6.32 -7.64
CA ALA A 67 -10.41 6.76 -6.87
C ALA A 67 -10.64 6.56 -5.36
N LEU A 68 -11.84 6.93 -4.88
CA LEU A 68 -12.25 6.71 -3.49
C LEU A 68 -12.23 5.23 -3.12
N GLU A 69 -12.85 4.38 -3.93
CA GLU A 69 -12.89 2.92 -3.70
C GLU A 69 -11.48 2.31 -3.60
N LEU A 70 -10.59 2.66 -4.54
CA LEU A 70 -9.22 2.16 -4.54
C LEU A 70 -8.42 2.63 -3.31
N CYS A 71 -8.57 3.89 -2.91
CA CYS A 71 -7.97 4.43 -1.70
C CYS A 71 -8.47 3.71 -0.44
N GLN A 72 -9.77 3.43 -0.33
CA GLN A 72 -10.34 2.67 0.79
C GLN A 72 -9.74 1.26 0.86
N ILE A 73 -9.69 0.54 -0.26
CA ILE A 73 -9.11 -0.81 -0.32
C ILE A 73 -7.64 -0.81 0.13
N LEU A 74 -6.86 0.18 -0.29
CA LEU A 74 -5.46 0.32 0.14
C LEU A 74 -5.35 0.59 1.65
N ASN A 75 -6.11 1.57 2.13
CA ASN A 75 -6.03 2.01 3.52
C ASN A 75 -6.55 0.94 4.50
N ASP A 76 -7.63 0.24 4.15
CA ASP A 76 -8.18 -0.86 4.94
C ASP A 76 -7.16 -2.00 5.06
N ALA A 77 -6.49 -2.37 3.95
CA ALA A 77 -5.45 -3.40 3.98
C ALA A 77 -4.25 -3.01 4.85
N PHE A 78 -3.84 -1.74 4.82
CA PHE A 78 -2.78 -1.24 5.68
C PHE A 78 -3.19 -1.15 7.15
N ALA A 79 -4.43 -0.76 7.42
CA ALA A 79 -5.00 -0.77 8.76
C ALA A 79 -5.06 -2.20 9.32
N ASP A 80 -5.50 -3.17 8.53
CA ASP A 80 -5.52 -4.60 8.89
C ASP A 80 -4.12 -5.13 9.22
N ALA A 81 -3.12 -4.75 8.43
CA ALA A 81 -1.72 -5.11 8.70
C ALA A 81 -1.23 -4.52 10.01
N HIS A 82 -1.55 -3.24 10.28
CA HIS A 82 -1.25 -2.59 11.56
C HIS A 82 -1.95 -3.29 12.72
N VAL A 83 -3.25 -3.61 12.63
CA VAL A 83 -3.98 -4.31 13.70
C VAL A 83 -3.35 -5.67 14.00
N LYS A 84 -2.96 -6.43 12.98
CA LYS A 84 -2.33 -7.75 13.15
C LYS A 84 -0.90 -7.64 13.71
N TYR A 85 -0.14 -6.62 13.31
CA TYR A 85 1.26 -6.45 13.69
C TYR A 85 1.58 -4.99 14.10
N PRO A 86 1.00 -4.48 15.21
CA PRO A 86 0.99 -3.05 15.53
C PRO A 86 2.37 -2.47 15.88
N ARG A 87 3.35 -3.33 16.15
CA ARG A 87 4.75 -2.94 16.40
C ARG A 87 5.67 -3.15 15.20
N ARG A 88 5.15 -3.65 14.08
CA ARG A 88 5.93 -3.95 12.87
C ARG A 88 5.47 -3.12 11.68
N PHE A 89 4.17 -2.89 11.55
CA PHE A 89 3.61 -2.08 10.45
C PHE A 89 2.97 -0.80 10.98
N MET A 90 3.37 0.31 10.38
CA MET A 90 2.66 1.60 10.39
C MET A 90 2.26 1.93 8.96
N ALA A 91 1.49 2.99 8.72
CA ALA A 91 1.08 3.32 7.36
C ALA A 91 0.90 4.82 7.11
N PHE A 92 1.20 5.25 5.89
CA PHE A 92 0.72 6.49 5.32
C PHE A 92 -0.58 6.22 4.54
N ALA A 93 -1.64 6.92 4.90
CA ALA A 93 -2.92 6.81 4.19
C ALA A 93 -2.79 7.36 2.76
N ARG A 94 -3.42 6.65 1.82
CA ARG A 94 -3.59 7.12 0.45
C ARG A 94 -4.90 7.90 0.35
N LEU A 95 -4.81 9.19 0.07
CA LEU A 95 -5.98 10.07 -0.07
C LEU A 95 -6.51 10.06 -1.51
N PRO A 96 -7.84 10.10 -1.71
CA PRO A 96 -8.47 10.17 -3.03
C PRO A 96 -8.42 11.59 -3.60
N MET A 97 -7.22 12.04 -3.98
CA MET A 97 -6.91 13.43 -4.38
C MET A 97 -7.67 13.97 -5.62
N VAL A 98 -8.58 13.18 -6.22
CA VAL A 98 -9.49 13.61 -7.28
C VAL A 98 -10.59 14.53 -6.73
N ASP A 99 -10.92 14.41 -5.45
CA ASP A 99 -11.97 15.20 -4.80
C ASP A 99 -11.56 15.56 -3.37
N MET A 100 -11.66 16.84 -3.02
CA MET A 100 -11.21 17.33 -1.71
C MET A 100 -12.14 16.92 -0.58
N ASP A 101 -13.45 16.80 -0.82
CA ASP A 101 -14.40 16.38 0.23
C ASP A 101 -14.15 14.92 0.62
N ASP A 102 -13.78 14.08 -0.35
CA ASP A 102 -13.42 12.69 -0.11
C ASP A 102 -12.05 12.54 0.59
N CYS A 103 -11.18 13.56 0.53
CA CYS A 103 -9.88 13.54 1.19
C CYS A 103 -9.92 13.91 2.68
N VAL A 104 -10.89 14.74 3.08
CA VAL A 104 -10.96 15.31 4.45
C VAL A 104 -11.93 14.59 5.38
N ARG A 105 -12.60 13.54 4.90
CA ARG A 105 -13.51 12.69 5.68
C ARG A 105 -12.81 11.42 6.14
#